data_AF-B1VIM2-F1
#
_entry.id   AF-B1VIM2-F1
#
_cell.length_a   1.000
_cell.length_b   1.000
_cell.length_c   1.000
_cell.angle_alpha   90.00
_cell.angle_beta   90.00
_cell.angle_gamma   90.00
#
_symmetry.space_group_name_H-M   'P 1'
#
loop_
_entity.id
_entity.type
_entity.pdbx_description
1 polymer ?
#
loop_
_entity_poly.entity_id
_entity_poly.type
_entity_poly.pdbx_seq_one_letter_code
_entity_poly.pdbx_strand_id
1 'polypeptide(L)'
;MTFLSKFVHVAWTFKGPELLTRARKQWPKQFRPSAGWYHDIPTAIIAVISLCEEALRRHSRPLLWKGGKSCSLMAIGAGLALHNLSVFVLARRVPQYHFRSLSKVQLAQTITVAAAEEIIWRTDGGYTSRLIESIGFGLTHLRIGSIPGVIHMGIFALIARYFERRHGLVASALFHSSYNIAHESESHRDKK
;
A
#
# COMPACT_ATOMS: atom_id res chain seq x y z
N MET A 1 0.90 18.56 -0.33
CA MET A 1 0.54 17.71 0.83
C MET A 1 1.25 18.14 2.09
N THR A 2 0.64 17.94 3.26
CA THR A 2 1.30 18.16 4.54
C THR A 2 2.13 16.93 4.92
N PHE A 3 3.39 17.16 5.27
CA PHE A 3 4.25 16.22 6.01
C PHE A 3 3.50 15.52 7.17
N LEU A 4 2.48 16.20 7.71
CA LEU A 4 1.55 15.70 8.71
C LEU A 4 0.84 14.40 8.32
N SER A 5 0.20 14.29 7.14
CA SER A 5 -0.51 13.05 6.76
C SER A 5 0.43 11.84 6.72
N LYS A 6 1.63 12.03 6.17
CA LYS A 6 2.68 10.99 6.14
C LYS A 6 3.18 10.65 7.53
N PHE A 7 3.43 11.66 8.37
CA PHE A 7 3.86 11.47 9.75
C PHE A 7 2.82 10.73 10.58
N VAL A 8 1.55 11.12 10.48
CA VAL A 8 0.42 10.46 11.15
C VAL A 8 0.28 9.03 10.65
N HIS A 9 0.39 8.79 9.34
CA HIS A 9 0.35 7.44 8.78
C HIS A 9 1.49 6.57 9.33
N VAL A 10 2.73 7.06 9.31
CA VAL A 10 3.90 6.35 9.87
C VAL A 10 3.68 6.05 11.36
N ALA A 11 3.38 7.07 12.16
CA ALA A 11 3.15 6.92 13.60
C ALA A 11 2.04 5.89 13.89
N TRP A 12 0.98 5.93 13.09
CA TRP A 12 -0.14 4.99 13.19
C TRP A 12 0.25 3.57 12.78
N THR A 13 1.00 3.36 11.69
CA THR A 13 1.49 2.02 11.31
C THR A 13 2.35 1.40 12.41
N PHE A 14 3.16 2.20 13.10
CA PHE A 14 3.96 1.71 14.22
C PHE A 14 3.13 1.46 15.49
N LYS A 15 2.17 2.33 15.84
CA LYS A 15 1.40 2.23 17.09
C LYS A 15 0.14 1.38 17.00
N GLY A 16 -0.49 1.31 15.84
CA GLY A 16 -1.72 0.56 15.55
C GLY A 16 -1.68 -0.88 16.04
N PRO A 17 -0.63 -1.68 15.76
CA PRO A 17 -0.53 -3.06 16.25
C PRO A 17 -0.52 -3.19 17.78
N GLU A 18 0.11 -2.23 18.48
CA GLU A 18 0.14 -2.19 19.95
C GLU A 18 -1.26 -1.89 20.51
N LEU A 19 -1.93 -0.91 19.92
CA LEU A 19 -3.30 -0.53 20.30
C LEU A 19 -4.30 -1.64 19.99
N LEU A 20 -4.18 -2.30 18.83
CA LEU A 20 -4.98 -3.45 18.43
C LEU A 20 -4.81 -4.61 19.42
N THR A 21 -3.57 -4.88 19.83
CA THR A 21 -3.26 -5.94 20.80
C THR A 21 -3.87 -5.64 22.16
N ARG A 22 -3.80 -4.39 22.63
CA ARG A 22 -4.45 -3.96 23.87
C ARG A 22 -5.97 -4.06 23.79
N ALA A 23 -6.57 -3.57 22.70
CA ALA A 23 -8.01 -3.63 22.49
C ALA A 23 -8.52 -5.08 22.44
N ARG A 24 -7.83 -5.99 21.73
CA ARG A 24 -8.21 -7.42 21.69
C ARG A 24 -8.15 -8.11 23.06
N LYS A 25 -7.25 -7.67 23.94
CA LYS A 25 -7.12 -8.17 25.32
C LYS A 25 -8.22 -7.62 26.24
N GLN A 26 -8.59 -6.35 26.06
CA GLN A 26 -9.48 -5.64 26.99
C GLN A 26 -10.96 -5.67 26.56
N TRP A 27 -11.25 -5.80 25.27
CA TRP A 27 -12.61 -5.66 24.75
C TRP A 27 -13.36 -6.99 24.73
N PRO A 28 -14.70 -6.97 24.94
CA PRO A 28 -15.53 -8.17 24.83
C PRO A 28 -15.34 -8.84 23.47
N LYS A 29 -15.45 -10.17 23.42
CA LYS A 29 -15.26 -10.96 22.18
C LYS A 29 -16.11 -10.45 21.00
N GLN A 30 -17.29 -9.90 21.30
CA GLN A 30 -18.25 -9.32 20.36
C GLN A 30 -17.73 -8.05 19.66
N PHE A 31 -16.82 -7.32 20.30
CA PHE A 31 -16.26 -6.06 19.82
C PHE A 31 -14.79 -6.16 19.44
N ARG A 32 -14.23 -7.37 19.35
CA ARG A 32 -12.81 -7.54 19.06
C ARG A 32 -12.50 -6.95 17.67
N PRO A 33 -11.69 -5.89 17.61
CA PRO A 33 -11.43 -5.23 16.35
C PRO A 33 -10.59 -6.13 15.42
N SER A 34 -10.95 -6.11 14.14
CA SER A 34 -10.16 -6.75 13.08
C SER A 34 -8.92 -5.91 12.77
N ALA A 35 -7.93 -6.51 12.08
CA ALA A 35 -6.76 -5.77 11.62
C ALA A 35 -7.16 -4.59 10.71
N GLY A 36 -8.19 -4.77 9.87
CA GLY A 36 -8.68 -3.70 8.99
C GLY A 36 -9.33 -2.53 9.73
N TRP A 37 -9.94 -2.75 10.90
CA TRP A 37 -10.43 -1.64 11.73
C TRP A 37 -9.30 -0.76 12.27
N TYR A 38 -8.13 -1.34 12.51
CA TYR A 38 -7.00 -0.67 13.13
C TYR A 38 -5.93 -0.20 12.17
N HIS A 39 -5.92 -0.63 10.91
CA HIS A 39 -4.93 -0.20 9.93
C HIS A 39 -5.61 0.44 8.72
N ASP A 40 -6.58 -0.25 8.12
CA ASP A 40 -7.17 0.14 6.84
C ASP A 40 -8.07 1.37 6.95
N ILE A 41 -8.90 1.46 8.01
CA ILE A 41 -9.80 2.61 8.22
C ILE A 41 -9.01 3.92 8.44
N PRO A 42 -8.02 3.97 9.36
CA PRO A 42 -7.18 5.15 9.53
C PRO A 42 -6.42 5.54 8.26
N THR A 43 -5.88 4.58 7.51
CA THR A 43 -5.22 4.85 6.23
C THR A 43 -6.19 5.45 5.21
N ALA A 44 -7.42 4.94 5.11
CA ALA A 44 -8.45 5.52 4.24
C ALA A 44 -8.85 6.95 4.68
N ILE A 45 -9.01 7.20 5.98
CA ILE A 45 -9.33 8.54 6.53
C ILE A 45 -8.22 9.55 6.21
N ILE A 46 -6.96 9.18 6.46
CA ILE A 46 -5.81 10.04 6.16
C ILE A 46 -5.73 10.35 4.66
N ALA A 47 -6.04 9.36 3.81
CA ALA A 47 -6.10 9.56 2.36
C ALA A 47 -7.21 10.54 1.95
N VAL A 48 -8.41 10.41 2.52
CA VAL A 48 -9.52 11.35 2.25
C VAL A 48 -9.16 12.77 2.68
N ILE A 49 -8.60 12.95 3.88
CA ILE A 49 -8.12 14.25 4.36
C ILE A 49 -7.08 14.83 3.40
N SER A 50 -6.16 13.97 2.93
CA SER A 50 -5.11 14.36 1.98
C SER A 50 -5.67 14.80 0.62
N LEU A 51 -6.72 14.13 0.12
CA LEU A 51 -7.42 14.55 -1.09
C LEU A 51 -8.15 15.88 -0.91
N CYS A 52 -8.82 16.10 0.24
CA CYS A 52 -9.49 17.36 0.54
C CYS A 52 -8.50 18.53 0.60
N GLU A 53 -7.35 18.35 1.26
CA GLU A 53 -6.28 19.36 1.29
C GLU A 53 -5.73 19.71 -0.09
N GLU A 54 -5.60 18.71 -0.98
CA GLU A 54 -5.09 18.91 -2.34
C GLU A 54 -6.12 19.60 -3.24
N ALA A 55 -7.40 19.22 -3.14
CA ALA A 55 -8.51 19.85 -3.83
C ALA A 55 -8.67 21.33 -3.44
N LEU A 56 -8.43 21.66 -2.17
CA LEU A 56 -8.45 23.04 -1.67
C LEU A 56 -7.25 23.88 -2.13
N ARG A 57 -6.10 23.25 -2.44
CA ARG A 57 -4.87 23.96 -2.83
C ARG A 57 -4.69 24.13 -4.34
N ARG A 58 -5.32 23.30 -5.17
CA ARG A 58 -5.12 23.33 -6.63
C ARG A 58 -6.45 23.40 -7.38
N HIS A 59 -6.74 24.56 -7.96
CA HIS A 59 -7.80 24.73 -8.96
C HIS A 59 -7.51 24.05 -10.31
N SER A 60 -6.32 23.47 -10.53
CA SER A 60 -5.89 23.11 -11.89
C SER A 60 -4.80 22.04 -11.88
N ARG A 61 -5.18 20.76 -11.98
CA ARG A 61 -4.48 19.69 -12.75
C ARG A 61 -5.16 18.35 -12.51
N PRO A 62 -5.41 17.53 -13.56
CA PRO A 62 -5.90 16.17 -13.37
C PRO A 62 -4.76 15.31 -12.81
N LEU A 63 -4.71 15.19 -11.48
CA LEU A 63 -3.75 14.37 -10.75
C LEU A 63 -3.99 12.86 -10.97
N LEU A 64 -5.24 12.52 -11.31
CA LEU A 64 -5.74 11.15 -11.28
C LEU A 64 -5.32 10.33 -12.50
N TRP A 65 -5.24 10.95 -13.68
CA TRP A 65 -5.13 10.21 -14.94
C TRP A 65 -4.27 10.96 -15.96
N LYS A 66 -3.19 10.33 -16.45
CA LYS A 66 -2.33 10.89 -17.51
C LYS A 66 -2.09 9.95 -18.70
N GLY A 67 -2.50 8.68 -18.64
CA GLY A 67 -2.24 7.66 -19.68
C GLY A 67 -3.48 6.93 -20.20
N GLY A 68 -3.39 6.18 -21.31
CA GLY A 68 -4.53 5.39 -21.84
C GLY A 68 -4.71 4.00 -21.18
N LYS A 69 -5.71 3.22 -21.62
CA LYS A 69 -6.01 1.85 -21.12
C LYS A 69 -4.78 0.92 -21.06
N SER A 70 -3.86 1.02 -22.03
CA SER A 70 -2.62 0.24 -22.06
C SER A 70 -1.70 0.52 -20.87
N CYS A 71 -1.75 1.73 -20.29
CA CYS A 71 -0.96 2.10 -19.12
C CYS A 71 -1.47 1.40 -17.84
N SER A 72 -2.78 1.20 -17.73
CA SER A 72 -3.39 0.46 -16.63
C SER A 72 -2.98 -1.02 -16.64
N LEU A 73 -2.96 -1.65 -17.82
CA LEU A 73 -2.54 -3.05 -17.96
C LEU A 73 -1.04 -3.23 -17.65
N MET A 74 -0.18 -2.30 -18.08
CA MET A 74 1.25 -2.33 -17.74
C MET A 74 1.47 -2.21 -16.23
N ALA A 75 0.76 -1.31 -15.55
CA ALA A 75 0.86 -1.14 -14.11
C ALA A 75 0.43 -2.41 -13.36
N ILE A 76 -0.69 -3.02 -13.76
CA ILE A 76 -1.15 -4.30 -13.20
C ILE A 76 -0.10 -5.39 -13.42
N GLY A 77 0.38 -5.55 -14.65
CA GLY A 77 1.39 -6.55 -14.98
C GLY A 77 2.69 -6.37 -14.19
N ALA A 78 3.13 -5.13 -13.99
CA ALA A 78 4.31 -4.82 -13.19
C ALA A 78 4.14 -5.14 -11.70
N GLY A 79 2.95 -4.92 -11.13
CA GLY A 79 2.68 -5.29 -9.74
C GLY A 79 2.72 -6.81 -9.53
N LEU A 80 2.08 -7.57 -10.43
CA LEU A 80 2.14 -9.03 -10.45
C LEU A 80 3.57 -9.55 -10.62
N ALA A 81 4.32 -8.97 -11.57
CA ALA A 81 5.71 -9.35 -11.83
C ALA A 81 6.62 -9.06 -10.65
N LEU A 82 6.45 -7.91 -9.99
CA LEU A 82 7.22 -7.57 -8.81
C LEU A 82 6.91 -8.54 -7.67
N HIS A 83 5.64 -8.91 -7.45
CA HIS A 83 5.31 -9.94 -6.45
C HIS A 83 6.01 -11.27 -6.76
N ASN A 84 5.93 -11.76 -8.00
CA ASN A 84 6.63 -12.99 -8.41
C ASN A 84 8.14 -12.92 -8.13
N LEU A 85 8.77 -11.80 -8.50
CA LEU A 85 10.19 -11.57 -8.25
C LEU A 85 10.49 -11.53 -6.75
N SER A 86 9.60 -10.95 -5.94
CA SER A 86 9.73 -10.89 -4.48
C SER A 86 9.75 -12.28 -3.87
N VAL A 87 8.83 -13.15 -4.28
CA VAL A 87 8.78 -14.54 -3.80
C VAL A 87 10.03 -15.30 -4.23
N PHE A 88 10.49 -15.10 -5.47
CA PHE A 88 11.69 -15.74 -5.97
C PHE A 88 12.96 -15.29 -5.24
N VAL A 89 13.15 -13.98 -5.07
CA VAL A 89 14.39 -13.41 -4.50
C VAL A 89 14.42 -13.50 -2.99
N LEU A 90 13.32 -13.13 -2.32
CA LEU A 90 13.26 -13.03 -0.86
C LEU A 90 12.90 -14.37 -0.21
N ALA A 91 11.92 -15.09 -0.78
CA ALA A 91 11.48 -16.37 -0.23
C ALA A 91 12.16 -17.58 -0.90
N ARG A 92 13.01 -17.37 -1.92
CA ARG A 92 13.78 -18.41 -2.62
C ARG A 92 12.94 -19.58 -3.11
N ARG A 93 11.73 -19.27 -3.61
CA ARG A 93 10.77 -20.27 -4.09
C ARG A 93 9.96 -19.74 -5.26
N VAL A 94 9.23 -20.64 -5.92
CA VAL A 94 8.26 -20.29 -6.96
C VAL A 94 6.93 -19.90 -6.31
N PRO A 95 6.28 -18.80 -6.74
CA PRO A 95 4.97 -18.41 -6.23
C PRO A 95 3.91 -19.48 -6.54
N GLN A 96 3.06 -19.76 -5.56
CA GLN A 96 2.00 -20.76 -5.66
C GLN A 96 0.64 -20.10 -5.40
N TYR A 97 -0.06 -19.76 -6.47
CA TYR A 97 -1.37 -19.13 -6.38
C TYR A 97 -2.45 -20.17 -6.13
N HIS A 98 -3.32 -19.89 -5.17
CA HIS A 98 -4.52 -20.70 -4.95
C HIS A 98 -5.69 -20.14 -5.75
N PHE A 99 -6.49 -21.05 -6.30
CA PHE A 99 -7.75 -20.72 -6.99
C PHE A 99 -8.86 -20.22 -6.04
N ARG A 100 -8.61 -20.15 -4.73
CA ARG A 100 -9.59 -19.59 -3.79
C ARG A 100 -9.67 -18.09 -4.05
N SER A 101 -10.74 -17.67 -4.73
CA SER A 101 -11.00 -16.28 -5.00
C SER A 101 -11.08 -15.50 -3.68
N LEU A 102 -10.41 -14.36 -3.61
CA LEU A 102 -10.67 -13.37 -2.58
C LEU A 102 -12.17 -13.06 -2.59
N SER A 103 -12.78 -13.01 -1.40
CA SER A 103 -14.16 -12.55 -1.31
C SER A 103 -14.25 -11.11 -1.87
N LYS A 104 -15.41 -10.73 -2.42
CA LYS A 104 -15.61 -9.37 -2.96
C LYS A 104 -15.23 -8.28 -1.94
N VAL A 105 -15.49 -8.53 -0.66
CA VAL A 105 -15.15 -7.62 0.44
C VAL A 105 -13.64 -7.51 0.62
N GLN A 106 -12.92 -8.63 0.65
CA GLN A 106 -11.45 -8.63 0.75
C GLN A 106 -10.81 -7.93 -0.44
N LEU A 107 -11.28 -8.24 -1.66
CA LEU A 107 -10.78 -7.60 -2.86
C LEU A 107 -10.98 -6.07 -2.83
N ALA A 108 -12.18 -5.62 -2.43
CA ALA A 108 -12.47 -4.20 -2.31
C ALA A 108 -11.61 -3.52 -1.24
N GLN A 109 -11.38 -4.19 -0.10
CA GLN A 109 -10.49 -3.69 0.96
C GLN A 109 -9.05 -3.57 0.48
N THR A 110 -8.48 -4.61 -0.13
CA THR A 110 -7.11 -4.61 -0.67
C THR A 110 -6.90 -3.46 -1.66
N ILE A 111 -7.83 -3.24 -2.58
CA ILE A 111 -7.75 -2.15 -3.56
C ILE A 111 -7.86 -0.78 -2.87
N THR A 112 -8.79 -0.63 -1.93
CA THR A 112 -9.04 0.64 -1.24
C THR A 112 -7.83 1.07 -0.41
N VAL A 113 -7.21 0.14 0.32
CA VAL A 113 -6.01 0.41 1.12
C VAL A 113 -4.83 0.78 0.23
N ALA A 114 -4.59 0.02 -0.84
CA ALA A 114 -3.52 0.33 -1.78
C ALA A 114 -3.71 1.72 -2.41
N ALA A 115 -4.92 2.06 -2.82
CA ALA A 115 -5.22 3.39 -3.36
C ALA A 115 -5.01 4.50 -2.31
N ALA A 116 -5.42 4.27 -1.06
CA ALA A 116 -5.23 5.20 0.04
C ALA A 116 -3.75 5.44 0.35
N GLU A 117 -2.93 4.38 0.39
CA GLU A 117 -1.48 4.51 0.56
C GLU A 117 -0.85 5.30 -0.57
N GLU A 118 -1.22 5.03 -1.83
CA GLU A 118 -0.70 5.81 -2.96
C GLU A 118 -1.10 7.30 -2.87
N ILE A 119 -2.31 7.62 -2.41
CA ILE A 119 -2.72 9.01 -2.16
C ILE A 119 -1.80 9.67 -1.12
N ILE A 120 -1.58 9.01 0.02
CA ILE A 120 -0.78 9.53 1.14
C ILE A 120 0.67 9.74 0.73
N TRP A 121 1.24 8.78 0.00
CA TRP A 121 2.67 8.76 -0.31
C TRP A 121 3.03 9.49 -1.60
N ARG A 122 2.06 9.70 -2.52
CA ARG A 122 2.34 10.19 -3.87
C ARG A 122 1.81 11.57 -4.23
N THR A 123 0.95 12.20 -3.44
CA THR A 123 0.33 13.46 -3.89
C THR A 123 1.22 14.72 -3.74
N ASP A 124 2.52 14.58 -3.44
CA ASP A 124 3.54 15.64 -3.39
C ASP A 124 4.85 15.30 -4.15
N GLY A 125 5.69 16.32 -4.43
CA GLY A 125 6.89 16.12 -5.24
C GLY A 125 8.00 17.17 -5.15
N GLY A 126 9.19 16.67 -4.77
CA GLY A 126 10.54 17.14 -5.10
C GLY A 126 11.43 15.93 -5.46
N TYR A 127 12.76 16.06 -5.57
CA TYR A 127 13.67 14.89 -5.65
C TYR A 127 13.97 14.32 -4.26
N THR A 128 14.20 15.21 -3.29
CA THR A 128 14.40 14.89 -1.86
C THR A 128 13.18 14.20 -1.25
N SER A 129 11.96 14.56 -1.67
CA SER A 129 10.75 13.88 -1.21
C SER A 129 10.70 12.41 -1.63
N ARG A 130 11.30 12.03 -2.78
CA ARG A 130 11.26 10.65 -3.29
C ARG A 130 12.05 9.68 -2.43
N LEU A 131 13.23 10.12 -2.00
CA LEU A 131 14.09 9.30 -1.13
C LEU A 131 13.42 9.13 0.23
N ILE A 132 12.88 10.21 0.80
CA ILE A 132 12.18 10.20 2.08
C ILE A 132 10.90 9.36 2.01
N GLU A 133 10.15 9.42 0.90
CA GLU A 133 8.97 8.58 0.69
C GLU A 133 9.32 7.10 0.53
N SER A 134 10.37 6.78 -0.22
CA SER A 134 10.82 5.39 -0.40
C SER A 134 11.32 4.80 0.92
N ILE A 135 12.17 5.54 1.65
CA ILE A 135 12.66 5.13 2.97
C ILE A 135 11.49 5.06 3.95
N GLY A 136 10.64 6.09 4.02
CA GLY A 136 9.50 6.14 4.93
C GLY A 136 8.51 5.00 4.70
N PHE A 137 8.19 4.70 3.44
CA PHE A 137 7.33 3.58 3.06
C PHE A 137 8.00 2.23 3.33
N GLY A 138 9.31 2.09 3.14
CA GLY A 138 10.03 0.90 3.58
C GLY A 138 9.94 0.70 5.10
N LEU A 139 10.17 1.78 5.86
CA LEU A 139 10.17 1.75 7.32
C LEU A 139 8.80 1.42 7.93
N THR A 140 7.68 1.79 7.31
CA THR A 140 6.35 1.35 7.79
C THR A 140 6.19 -0.16 7.79
N HIS A 141 6.97 -0.88 6.98
CA HIS A 141 6.93 -2.34 6.90
C HIS A 141 7.93 -3.04 7.83
N LEU A 142 8.74 -2.29 8.60
CA LEU A 142 9.77 -2.83 9.47
C LEU A 142 9.20 -3.68 10.63
N ARG A 143 7.98 -3.40 11.09
CA ARG A 143 7.31 -4.21 12.12
C ARG A 143 6.72 -5.52 11.61
N ILE A 144 6.57 -5.66 10.29
CA ILE A 144 5.88 -6.78 9.66
C ILE A 144 6.87 -7.69 8.91
N GLY A 145 8.06 -7.18 8.57
CA GLY A 145 9.03 -7.88 7.74
C GLY A 145 10.46 -7.90 8.28
N SER A 146 11.34 -8.51 7.49
CA SER A 146 12.79 -8.53 7.69
C SER A 146 13.44 -7.29 7.04
N ILE A 147 14.72 -7.02 7.33
CA ILE A 147 15.50 -5.96 6.65
C ILE A 147 15.41 -6.09 5.11
N PRO A 148 15.55 -7.28 4.50
CA PRO A 148 15.27 -7.47 3.08
C PRO A 148 13.87 -7.04 2.63
N GLY A 149 12.84 -7.29 3.46
CA GLY A 149 11.47 -6.84 3.20
C GLY A 149 11.33 -5.32 3.22
N VAL A 150 12.00 -4.64 4.16
CA VAL A 150 12.03 -3.15 4.22
C VAL A 150 12.65 -2.57 2.95
N ILE A 151 13.79 -3.11 2.52
CA ILE A 151 14.48 -2.67 1.29
C ILE A 151 13.58 -2.91 0.07
N HIS A 152 12.97 -4.09 0.01
CA HIS A 152 12.02 -4.45 -1.05
C HIS A 152 10.86 -3.46 -1.14
N MET A 153 10.25 -3.09 0.00
CA MET A 153 9.18 -2.09 0.03
C MET A 153 9.67 -0.68 -0.34
N GLY A 154 10.94 -0.36 -0.05
CA GLY A 154 11.59 0.85 -0.57
C GLY A 154 11.68 0.86 -2.10
N ILE A 155 12.10 -0.26 -2.72
CA ILE A 155 12.15 -0.43 -4.18
C ILE A 155 10.75 -0.37 -4.79
N PHE A 156 9.80 -1.09 -4.19
CA PHE A 156 8.38 -1.04 -4.55
C PHE A 156 7.89 0.43 -4.62
N ALA A 157 8.23 1.24 -3.63
CA ALA A 157 7.84 2.64 -3.59
C ALA A 157 8.45 3.47 -4.73
N LEU A 158 9.67 3.16 -5.18
CA LEU A 158 10.29 3.82 -6.33
C LEU A 158 9.56 3.47 -7.64
N ILE A 159 9.17 2.20 -7.80
CA ILE A 159 8.44 1.73 -9.00
C ILE A 159 7.03 2.32 -9.03
N ALA A 160 6.30 2.32 -7.91
CA ALA A 160 5.00 2.97 -7.79
C ALA A 160 5.08 4.45 -8.20
N ARG A 161 6.09 5.17 -7.68
CA ARG A 161 6.34 6.57 -8.03
C ARG A 161 6.64 6.76 -9.53
N TYR A 162 7.33 5.84 -10.18
CA TYR A 162 7.53 5.87 -11.63
C TYR A 162 6.19 5.82 -12.36
N PHE A 163 5.29 4.90 -11.98
CA PHE A 163 3.94 4.80 -12.56
C PHE A 163 3.11 6.06 -12.31
N GLU A 164 3.10 6.60 -11.09
CA GLU A 164 2.38 7.84 -10.78
C GLU A 164 2.82 8.98 -11.69
N ARG A 165 4.13 9.22 -11.81
CA ARG A 165 4.62 10.35 -12.60
C ARG A 165 4.32 10.21 -14.07
N ARG A 166 4.51 9.00 -14.61
CA ARG A 166 4.41 8.74 -16.04
C ARG A 166 2.97 8.58 -16.51
N HIS A 167 2.10 8.01 -15.68
CA HIS A 167 0.76 7.55 -16.07
C HIS A 167 -0.37 8.05 -15.16
N GLY A 168 -0.05 8.66 -14.01
CA GLY A 168 -1.01 9.22 -13.05
C GLY A 168 -1.21 8.35 -11.82
N LEU A 169 -1.85 8.90 -10.79
CA LEU A 169 -2.05 8.25 -9.49
C LEU A 169 -2.79 6.91 -9.61
N VAL A 170 -3.76 6.80 -10.52
CA VAL A 170 -4.50 5.54 -10.75
C VAL A 170 -3.57 4.41 -11.20
N ALA A 171 -2.58 4.69 -12.05
CA ALA A 171 -1.62 3.67 -12.46
C ALA A 171 -0.78 3.17 -11.28
N SER A 172 -0.36 4.08 -10.39
CA SER A 172 0.32 3.73 -9.13
C SER A 172 -0.55 2.83 -8.25
N ALA A 173 -1.82 3.21 -8.07
CA ALA A 173 -2.78 2.45 -7.27
C ALA A 173 -3.06 1.06 -7.86
N LEU A 174 -3.13 0.93 -9.19
CA LEU A 174 -3.30 -0.36 -9.86
C LEU A 174 -2.06 -1.25 -9.74
N PHE A 175 -0.86 -0.68 -9.86
CA PHE A 175 0.40 -1.37 -9.59
C PHE A 175 0.42 -1.92 -8.16
N HIS A 176 0.09 -1.08 -7.18
CA HIS A 176 0.06 -1.49 -5.78
C HIS A 176 -1.02 -2.54 -5.52
N SER A 177 -2.25 -2.30 -5.96
CA SER A 177 -3.37 -3.21 -5.78
C SER A 177 -3.08 -4.60 -6.34
N SER A 178 -2.52 -4.66 -7.56
CA SER A 178 -2.18 -5.95 -8.19
C SER A 178 -1.08 -6.71 -7.46
N TYR A 179 -0.06 -6.02 -6.93
CA TYR A 179 0.94 -6.63 -6.06
C TYR A 179 0.31 -7.23 -4.79
N ASN A 180 -0.57 -6.47 -4.10
CA ASN A 180 -1.23 -6.96 -2.88
C ASN A 180 -2.21 -8.09 -3.17
N ILE A 181 -2.97 -8.01 -4.27
CA ILE A 181 -3.87 -9.09 -4.69
C ILE A 181 -3.06 -10.37 -4.97
N ALA A 182 -1.93 -10.27 -5.67
CA ALA A 182 -1.06 -11.42 -5.90
C ALA A 182 -0.55 -12.01 -4.58
N HIS A 183 -0.11 -11.15 -3.65
CA HIS A 183 0.34 -11.57 -2.33
C HIS A 183 -0.73 -12.30 -1.52
N GLU A 184 -1.94 -11.75 -1.44
CA GLU A 184 -3.07 -12.37 -0.73
C GLU A 184 -3.59 -13.64 -1.41
N SER A 185 -3.40 -13.75 -2.74
CA SER A 185 -3.78 -14.94 -3.52
C SER A 185 -2.72 -16.04 -3.47
N GLU A 186 -1.56 -15.75 -2.88
CA GLU A 186 -0.46 -16.69 -2.75
C GLU A 186 -0.63 -17.57 -1.51
N SER A 187 -0.43 -18.88 -1.66
CA SER A 187 -0.41 -19.79 -0.52
C SER A 187 0.90 -19.72 0.24
N HIS A 188 0.80 -19.35 1.52
CA HIS A 188 1.81 -19.70 2.50
C HIS A 188 1.73 -21.20 2.77
N ARG A 189 2.65 -21.99 2.18
CA ARG A 189 3.03 -23.25 2.81
C ARG A 189 3.81 -22.89 4.07
N ASP A 190 3.11 -22.85 5.19
CA ASP A 190 3.77 -23.04 6.49
C ASP A 190 4.58 -24.33 6.36
N LYS A 191 5.90 -24.21 6.49
CA LYS A 191 6.77 -25.36 6.64
C LYS A 191 6.26 -26.12 7.87
N LYS A 192 5.70 -27.30 7.63
CA LYS A 192 5.56 -28.33 8.66
C LYS A 192 6.92 -28.64 9.27
#